data_AF-A0A1F4DWP1-F1
#
_entry.id   AF-A0A1F4DWP1-F1
#
_cell.length_a   1.000
_cell.length_b   1.000
_cell.length_c   1.000
_cell.angle_alpha   90.00
_cell.angle_beta   90.00
_cell.angle_gamma   90.00
#
_symmetry.space_group_name_H-M   'P 1'
#
loop_
_entity.id
_entity.type
_entity.pdbx_description
1 polymer ?
#
loop_
_entity_poly.entity_id
_entity_poly.type
_entity_poly.pdbx_seq_one_letter_code
_entity_poly.pdbx_strand_id
1 'polypeptide(L)' 'MTQAAKKLIEEFEALPERDRSEIVAELARRVSQAAHDLPNDEDLVAAADRLFTDLDRRE' A
#
# COMPACT_ATOMS: atom_id res chain seq x y z
N MET A 1 -11.23 -1.68 10.80
CA MET A 1 -11.77 -2.36 9.60
C MET A 1 -13.27 -2.55 9.75
N THR A 2 -14.03 -2.26 8.69
CA THR A 2 -15.49 -2.48 8.67
C THR A 2 -15.83 -3.97 8.59
N GLN A 3 -17.06 -4.35 8.92
CA GLN A 3 -17.52 -5.74 8.80
C GLN A 3 -17.45 -6.24 7.35
N ALA A 4 -17.75 -5.37 6.38
CA ALA A 4 -17.63 -5.70 4.96
C ALA A 4 -16.17 -5.99 4.55
N ALA A 5 -15.21 -5.21 5.06
CA ALA A 5 -13.79 -5.43 4.78
C ALA A 5 -13.28 -6.76 5.35
N LYS A 6 -13.76 -7.17 6.54
CA LYS A 6 -13.43 -8.48 7.12
C LYS A 6 -13.94 -9.63 6.27
N LYS A 7 -15.22 -9.57 5.89
CA LYS A 7 -15.85 -10.59 5.04
C LYS A 7 -15.14 -10.74 3.69
N LEU A 8 -14.72 -9.63 3.07
CA LEU A 8 -13.97 -9.66 1.82
C LEU A 8 -12.63 -10.41 1.95
N ILE A 9 -11.93 -10.25 3.08
CA ILE A 9 -10.66 -10.94 3.34
C ILE A 9 -10.91 -12.43 3.55
N GLU A 10 -11.91 -12.79 4.35
CA GLU A 10 -12.29 -14.19 4.59
C GLU A 10 -12.67 -14.90 3.28
N GLU A 11 -13.44 -14.24 2.40
CA GLU A 11 -13.81 -14.75 1.08
C GLU A 11 -12.59 -14.89 0.16
N PHE A 12 -11.66 -13.93 0.19
CA PHE A 12 -10.42 -14.00 -0.57
C PHE A 12 -9.51 -15.15 -0.12
N GLU A 13 -9.36 -15.36 1.19
CA GLU A 13 -8.54 -16.44 1.75
C GLU A 13 -9.09 -17.83 1.44
N ALA A 14 -10.42 -17.95 1.31
CA ALA A 14 -11.08 -19.21 0.94
C ALA A 14 -10.89 -19.62 -0.54
N LEU A 15 -10.39 -18.72 -1.40
CA LEU A 15 -10.18 -19.01 -2.82
C LEU A 15 -9.01 -19.98 -3.07
N PRO A 16 -9.03 -20.72 -4.18
CA PRO A 16 -7.85 -21.41 -4.69
C PRO A 16 -6.65 -20.47 -4.87
N GLU A 17 -5.43 -20.97 -4.65
CA GLU A 17 -4.20 -20.16 -4.74
C GLU A 17 -4.03 -19.44 -6.08
N ARG A 18 -4.44 -20.10 -7.18
CA ARG A 18 -4.44 -19.50 -8.51
C ARG A 18 -5.31 -18.25 -8.56
N ASP A 19 -6.54 -18.34 -8.07
CA ASP A 19 -7.51 -17.24 -8.12
C ASP A 19 -7.07 -16.09 -7.20
N ARG A 20 -6.47 -16.42 -6.04
CA ARG A 20 -5.84 -15.41 -5.16
C ARG A 20 -4.73 -14.65 -5.89
N SER A 21 -3.84 -15.37 -6.57
CA SER A 21 -2.74 -14.77 -7.33
C SER A 21 -3.23 -13.86 -8.45
N GLU A 22 -4.26 -14.29 -9.19
CA GLU A 22 -4.89 -13.50 -10.26
C GLU A 22 -5.53 -12.21 -9.72
N ILE A 23 -6.25 -12.29 -8.59
CA ILE A 23 -6.86 -11.12 -7.93
C ILE A 23 -5.80 -10.13 -7.44
N VAL A 24 -4.73 -10.61 -6.80
CA VAL A 24 -3.64 -9.74 -6.33
C VAL A 24 -2.96 -9.03 -7.50
N ALA A 25 -2.70 -9.74 -8.60
CA ALA A 25 -2.11 -9.15 -9.79
C ALA A 25 -3.00 -8.07 -10.40
N GLU A 26 -4.31 -8.28 -10.45
CA GLU A 26 -5.27 -7.30 -10.94
C GLU A 26 -5.40 -6.08 -10.01
N LEU A 27 -5.42 -6.29 -8.69
CA LEU A 27 -5.41 -5.17 -7.74
C LEU A 27 -4.13 -4.34 -7.86
N ALA A 28 -2.96 -4.98 -7.99
CA ALA A 28 -1.70 -4.29 -8.21
C ALA A 28 -1.71 -3.47 -9.51
N ARG A 29 -2.26 -4.02 -10.60
CA ARG A 29 -2.43 -3.31 -11.87
C ARG A 29 -3.34 -2.09 -11.72
N ARG A 30 -4.49 -2.23 -11.05
CA ARG A 30 -5.41 -1.12 -10.79
C ARG A 30 -4.80 -0.04 -9.93
N VAL A 31 -4.04 -0.43 -8.90
CA VAL A 31 -3.25 0.52 -8.12
C VAL A 31 -2.29 1.24 -9.06
N SER A 32 -1.46 0.56 -9.85
CA SER A 32 -0.50 1.24 -10.74
C SER A 32 -1.11 2.24 -11.75
N GLN A 33 -2.39 2.06 -12.09
CA GLN A 33 -3.12 2.90 -13.05
C GLN A 33 -4.04 3.93 -12.39
N ALA A 34 -4.23 3.84 -11.07
CA ALA A 34 -5.00 4.83 -10.34
C ALA A 34 -4.26 6.18 -10.43
N ALA A 35 -5.03 7.27 -10.44
CA ALA A 35 -4.49 8.59 -10.22
C ALA A 35 -3.97 8.64 -8.79
N HIS A 36 -2.71 8.26 -8.60
CA HIS A 36 -1.99 8.58 -7.39
C HIS A 36 -1.54 10.02 -7.53
N ASP A 37 -1.87 10.83 -6.53
CA ASP A 37 -1.08 12.01 -6.26
C ASP A 37 0.31 11.48 -5.87
N LEU A 38 1.20 11.37 -6.87
CA LEU A 38 2.61 11.13 -6.59
C LEU A 38 3.04 12.23 -5.62
N PRO A 39 3.79 11.89 -4.55
CA PRO A 39 4.33 12.90 -3.66
C PRO A 39 5.10 13.88 -4.53
N ASN A 40 4.82 15.17 -4.36
CA ASN A 40 5.59 16.18 -5.04
C ASN A 40 7.00 16.23 -4.43
N ASP A 41 7.89 17.00 -5.05
CA ASP A 41 9.27 17.10 -4.57
C ASP A 41 9.34 17.61 -3.11
N GLU A 42 8.42 18.47 -2.68
CA GLU A 42 8.36 18.98 -1.29
C GLU A 42 8.01 17.88 -0.29
N ASP A 43 7.06 16.99 -0.64
CA ASP A 43 6.70 15.82 0.17
C ASP A 43 7.90 14.89 0.35
N LEU A 44 8.69 14.70 -0.70
CA LEU A 44 9.90 13.88 -0.66
C LEU A 44 11.00 14.51 0.19
N VAL A 45 11.22 15.81 0.06
CA VAL A 45 12.20 16.56 0.88
C VAL A 45 11.80 16.51 2.36
N ALA A 46 10.53 16.76 2.68
CA ALA A 46 10.04 16.71 4.06
C ALA A 46 10.17 15.32 4.68
N ALA A 47 9.94 14.26 3.89
CA ALA A 47 10.15 12.88 4.33
C ALA A 47 11.63 12.59 4.62
N ALA A 48 12.53 13.07 3.75
CA ALA A 48 13.98 12.92 3.94
C ALA A 48 14.46 13.66 5.20
N ASP A 49 14.06 14.91 5.39
CA ASP A 49 14.43 15.72 6.56
C ASP A 49 14.01 15.06 7.87
N ARG A 50 12.80 14.50 7.93
CA ARG A 50 12.33 13.75 9.10
C ARG A 50 13.22 12.54 9.37
N LEU A 51 13.57 11.78 8.32
CA LEU A 51 14.35 10.56 8.44
C LEU A 51 15.78 10.85 8.93
N PHE A 52 16.42 11.88 8.40
CA PHE A 52 17.77 12.30 8.83
C PHE A 52 17.76 12.89 10.23
N THR A 53 16.77 13.72 10.59
CA THR A 53 16.65 14.24 11.95
C THR A 53 16.47 13.13 12.98
N ASP A 54 15.69 12.10 12.66
CA ASP A 54 15.51 10.94 13.54
C ASP A 54 16.77 10.07 13.65
N LEU A 55 17.60 10.03 12.61
CA LEU A 55 18.90 9.37 12.63
C LEU A 55 19.87 10.14 13.55
N ASP A 56 19.98 11.46 13.37
CA ASP A 56 20.83 12.33 14.19
C ASP A 56 20.47 12.25 15.68
N ARG A 57 19.19 12.08 16.03
CA ARG A 57 18.76 11.92 17.43
C ARG A 57 19.18 10.61 18.07
N ARG A 58 19.49 9.58 17.27
CA ARG A 58 19.86 8.24 17.74
C ARG A 58 21.38 8.04 17.85
N GLU A 59 22.17 8.98 17.32
CA GLU A 59 23.63 9.06 17.47
C GLU A 59 24.02 9.91 18.68
#